data_AF-B6Z2H2-F1
#
_entry.id   AF-B6Z2H2-F1
#
_cell.length_a   1.000
_cell.length_b   1.000
_cell.length_c   1.000
_cell.angle_alpha   90.00
_cell.angle_beta   90.00
_cell.angle_gamma   90.00
#
_symmetry.space_group_name_H-M   'P 1'
#
loop_
_entity.id
_entity.type
_entity.pdbx_description
1 polymer ?
#
loop_
_entity_poly.entity_id
_entity_poly.type
_entity_poly.pdbx_seq_one_letter_code
_entity_poly.pdbx_strand_id
1 'polypeptide(L)'
;NTGHELIHKDDKLETRAGGFLLSLVCYAGFKVEHLRGHHVHVSTPEDASSSRYNQSLYNFLPQAYVRNFLNAWKLEAERLQRKGHKTVSWHNELIWWYSLSALVLAAFTIAFGWLGAAFFLGQSFIAFTLLEIVNYIEHYG
;
A
#
# COMPACT_ATOMS: atom_id res chain seq x y z
N ASN A 1 -7.53 2.32 -9.03
CA ASN A 1 -8.79 2.22 -8.25
C ASN A 1 -9.38 0.83 -8.14
N THR A 2 -9.39 -0.05 -9.15
CA THR A 2 -9.97 -1.40 -8.98
C THR A 2 -9.42 -2.18 -7.78
N GLY A 3 -8.10 -2.16 -7.56
CA GLY A 3 -7.50 -2.81 -6.39
C GLY A 3 -7.96 -2.23 -5.06
N HIS A 4 -8.17 -0.90 -5.00
CA HIS A 4 -8.67 -0.19 -3.83
C HIS A 4 -10.14 -0.51 -3.54
N GLU A 5 -10.98 -0.59 -4.57
CA GLU A 5 -12.39 -1.00 -4.38
C GLU A 5 -12.51 -2.46 -3.93
N LEU A 6 -11.64 -3.34 -4.43
CA LEU A 6 -11.65 -4.76 -4.08
C LEU A 6 -11.22 -5.03 -2.64
N ILE A 7 -10.33 -4.20 -2.05
CA ILE A 7 -9.94 -4.39 -0.65
C ILE A 7 -11.06 -4.05 0.34
N HIS A 8 -12.06 -3.26 -0.08
CA HIS A 8 -13.25 -2.91 0.71
C HIS A 8 -14.35 -3.96 0.69
N LYS A 9 -14.22 -5.00 -0.14
CA LYS A 9 -15.22 -6.07 -0.22
C LYS A 9 -15.11 -7.06 0.94
N ASP A 10 -16.24 -7.65 1.31
CA ASP A 10 -16.34 -8.65 2.37
C ASP A 10 -15.78 -10.02 1.96
N ASP A 11 -15.86 -10.37 0.67
CA ASP A 11 -15.42 -11.67 0.20
C ASP A 11 -13.89 -11.78 0.17
N LYS A 12 -13.38 -12.91 0.68
CA LYS A 12 -11.94 -13.14 0.81
C LYS A 12 -11.22 -13.21 -0.54
N LEU A 13 -11.87 -13.67 -1.60
CA LEU A 13 -11.26 -13.71 -2.93
C LEU A 13 -11.12 -12.29 -3.47
N GLU A 14 -12.13 -11.45 -3.31
CA GLU A 14 -12.08 -10.04 -3.72
C GLU A 14 -11.00 -9.28 -2.96
N THR A 15 -10.96 -9.39 -1.62
CA THR A 15 -9.92 -8.70 -0.83
C THR A 15 -8.50 -9.20 -1.16
N ARG A 16 -8.35 -10.48 -1.53
CA ARG A 16 -7.07 -11.04 -2.00
C ARG A 16 -6.72 -10.56 -3.40
N ALA A 17 -7.69 -10.46 -4.30
CA ALA A 17 -7.49 -9.88 -5.63
C ALA A 17 -7.07 -8.41 -5.53
N GLY A 18 -7.66 -7.64 -4.62
CA GLY A 18 -7.22 -6.28 -4.32
C GLY A 18 -5.77 -6.21 -3.84
N GLY A 19 -5.39 -7.08 -2.88
CA GLY A 19 -4.01 -7.22 -2.43
C GLY A 19 -3.03 -7.62 -3.54
N PHE A 20 -3.42 -8.58 -4.39
CA PHE A 20 -2.64 -9.01 -5.54
C PHE A 20 -2.39 -7.85 -6.53
N LEU A 21 -3.44 -7.11 -6.90
CA LEU A 21 -3.31 -5.96 -7.80
C LEU A 21 -2.40 -4.87 -7.22
N LEU A 22 -2.50 -4.60 -5.92
CA LEU A 22 -1.61 -3.64 -5.24
C LEU A 22 -0.16 -4.14 -5.17
N SER A 23 0.07 -5.46 -5.08
CA SER A 23 1.42 -6.04 -5.16
C SER A 23 2.07 -5.82 -6.53
N LEU A 24 1.30 -5.81 -7.62
CA LEU A 24 1.81 -5.55 -8.98
C LEU A 24 2.30 -4.11 -9.19
N VAL A 25 2.06 -3.22 -8.21
CA VAL A 25 2.53 -1.84 -8.22
C VAL A 25 3.35 -1.51 -6.97
N CYS A 26 3.92 -2.54 -6.32
CA CYS A 26 4.77 -2.42 -5.12
C CYS A 26 4.12 -1.69 -3.92
N TYR A 27 2.79 -1.64 -3.87
CA TYR A 27 2.05 -0.82 -2.90
C TYR A 27 1.04 -1.61 -2.06
N ALA A 28 1.26 -2.92 -1.89
CA ALA A 28 0.34 -3.79 -1.17
C ALA A 28 0.19 -3.48 0.33
N GLY A 29 1.15 -2.79 0.94
CA GLY A 29 1.00 -2.26 2.31
C GLY A 29 -0.22 -1.36 2.48
N PHE A 30 -0.61 -0.66 1.41
CA PHE A 30 -1.81 0.16 1.37
C PHE A 30 -3.07 -0.60 1.78
N LYS A 31 -3.21 -1.89 1.43
CA LYS A 31 -4.35 -2.68 1.88
C LYS A 31 -4.50 -2.69 3.41
N VAL A 32 -3.40 -2.93 4.12
CA VAL A 32 -3.42 -3.01 5.59
C VAL A 32 -3.61 -1.63 6.18
N GLU A 33 -2.83 -0.66 5.71
CA GLU A 33 -2.87 0.71 6.22
C GLU A 33 -4.21 1.36 5.96
N HIS A 34 -4.74 1.23 4.74
CA HIS A 34 -5.99 1.87 4.37
C HIS A 34 -7.14 1.34 5.21
N LEU A 35 -7.29 0.01 5.30
CA LEU A 35 -8.41 -0.63 6.02
C LEU A 35 -8.34 -0.49 7.54
N ARG A 36 -7.14 -0.50 8.13
CA ARG A 36 -6.97 -0.55 9.61
C ARG A 36 -6.37 0.73 10.20
N GLY A 37 -5.90 1.65 9.35
CA GLY A 37 -5.27 2.91 9.68
C GLY A 37 -6.13 4.07 9.19
N HIS A 38 -6.06 4.37 7.89
CA HIS A 38 -6.76 5.50 7.27
C HIS A 38 -8.27 5.51 7.58
N HIS A 39 -9.02 4.43 7.33
CA HIS A 39 -10.47 4.39 7.63
C HIS A 39 -10.80 4.60 9.10
N VAL A 40 -9.88 4.27 10.01
CA VAL A 40 -10.06 4.45 11.46
C VAL A 40 -9.77 5.88 11.90
N HIS A 41 -8.87 6.58 11.20
CA HIS A 41 -8.34 7.90 11.58
C HIS A 41 -8.62 8.98 10.53
N VAL A 42 -9.48 8.72 9.54
CA VAL A 42 -9.69 9.61 8.40
C VAL A 42 -9.99 11.03 8.88
N SER A 43 -9.32 12.02 8.27
CA SER A 43 -9.39 13.43 8.65
C SER A 43 -8.91 13.76 10.08
N THR A 44 -8.10 12.89 10.72
CA THR A 44 -7.38 13.21 11.96
C THR A 44 -5.87 13.36 11.75
N PRO A 45 -5.12 13.96 12.68
CA PRO A 45 -3.66 14.10 12.57
C PRO A 45 -2.90 12.76 12.40
N GLU A 46 -3.48 11.67 12.89
CA GLU A 46 -2.90 10.33 12.86
C GLU A 46 -2.95 9.70 11.47
N ASP A 47 -3.86 10.14 10.60
CA ASP A 47 -4.00 9.63 9.25
C ASP A 47 -2.86 10.08 8.34
N ALA A 48 -2.36 9.12 7.58
CA ALA A 48 -1.28 9.28 6.63
C ALA A 48 -1.78 9.66 5.22
N SER A 49 -3.05 9.38 4.93
CA SER A 49 -3.66 9.56 3.60
C SER A 49 -4.64 10.74 3.51
N SER A 50 -4.92 11.45 4.62
CA SER A 50 -5.62 12.74 4.59
C SER A 50 -4.63 13.90 4.53
N SER A 51 -4.90 14.87 3.66
CA SER A 51 -4.05 16.06 3.55
C SER A 51 -4.54 17.15 4.49
N ARG A 52 -3.60 17.87 5.11
CA ARG A 52 -3.94 18.97 6.01
C ARG A 52 -4.41 20.18 5.22
N TYR A 53 -5.23 21.03 5.83
CA TYR A 53 -5.57 22.32 5.25
C TYR A 53 -4.29 23.11 4.88
N ASN A 54 -4.24 23.61 3.63
CA ASN A 54 -3.08 24.27 3.02
C ASN A 54 -1.82 23.40 2.80
N GLN A 55 -1.89 22.08 2.96
CA GLN A 55 -0.79 21.20 2.58
C GLN A 55 -0.75 21.08 1.05
N SER A 56 0.37 21.44 0.44
CA SER A 56 0.55 21.22 -1.00
C SER A 56 0.70 19.73 -1.32
N LEU A 57 0.28 19.34 -2.52
CA LEU A 57 0.45 17.96 -3.02
C LEU A 57 1.91 17.48 -2.92
N TYR A 58 2.88 18.35 -3.22
CA TYR A 58 4.30 18.01 -3.18
C TYR A 58 4.83 17.77 -1.75
N ASN A 59 4.21 18.36 -0.74
CA ASN A 59 4.52 18.09 0.66
C ASN A 59 3.76 16.86 1.18
N PHE A 60 2.56 16.60 0.65
CA PHE A 60 1.74 15.45 1.00
C PHE A 60 2.34 14.13 0.50
N LEU A 61 2.68 14.03 -0.79
CA LEU A 61 3.05 12.76 -1.41
C LEU A 61 4.24 12.06 -0.72
N PRO A 62 5.41 12.70 -0.48
CA PRO A 62 6.52 12.03 0.19
C PRO A 62 6.16 11.58 1.61
N GLN A 63 5.34 12.35 2.32
CA GLN A 63 4.85 12.02 3.65
C GLN A 63 3.91 10.80 3.59
N ALA A 64 2.96 10.79 2.66
CA ALA A 64 2.02 9.70 2.46
C ALA A 64 2.76 8.39 2.15
N TYR A 65 3.71 8.40 1.22
CA TYR A 65 4.47 7.19 0.85
C TYR A 65 5.17 6.54 2.06
N VAL A 66 5.88 7.35 2.84
CA VAL A 66 6.66 6.87 3.98
C VAL A 66 5.73 6.44 5.12
N ARG A 67 4.75 7.27 5.48
CA ARG A 67 3.84 6.96 6.58
C ARG A 67 2.96 5.76 6.26
N ASN A 68 2.44 5.64 5.04
CA ASN A 68 1.60 4.51 4.65
C ASN A 68 2.38 3.18 4.72
N PHE A 69 3.63 3.18 4.25
CA PHE A 69 4.49 2.01 4.38
C PHE A 69 4.75 1.64 5.85
N LEU A 70 5.17 2.59 6.68
CA LEU A 70 5.50 2.33 8.08
C LEU A 70 4.27 1.93 8.90
N ASN A 71 3.13 2.59 8.70
CA ASN A 71 1.87 2.29 9.37
C ASN A 71 1.35 0.91 8.99
N ALA A 72 1.46 0.49 7.73
CA ALA A 72 1.09 -0.86 7.31
C ALA A 72 1.81 -1.92 8.15
N TRP A 73 3.13 -1.80 8.28
CA TRP A 73 3.95 -2.72 9.07
C TRP A 73 3.63 -2.68 10.56
N LYS A 74 3.42 -1.48 11.12
CA LYS A 74 3.02 -1.30 12.52
C LYS A 74 1.68 -1.98 12.81
N LEU A 75 0.65 -1.68 12.02
CA LEU A 75 -0.71 -2.22 12.20
C LEU A 75 -0.75 -3.74 12.02
N GLU A 76 0.03 -4.28 11.08
CA GLU A 76 0.13 -5.72 10.89
C GLU A 76 0.86 -6.41 12.04
N ALA A 77 1.94 -5.80 12.56
CA ALA A 77 2.63 -6.28 13.75
C ALA A 77 1.69 -6.32 14.97
N GLU A 78 0.92 -5.25 15.20
CA GLU A 78 -0.07 -5.19 16.28
C GLU A 78 -1.18 -6.25 16.12
N ARG A 79 -1.65 -6.51 14.89
CA ARG A 79 -2.60 -7.60 14.62
C ARG A 79 -2.01 -8.96 14.99
N LEU A 80 -0.75 -9.21 14.62
CA LEU A 80 -0.07 -10.48 14.88
C LEU A 80 0.22 -10.69 16.35
N GLN A 81 0.67 -9.67 17.06
CA GLN A 81 0.93 -9.72 18.50
C GLN A 81 -0.35 -10.05 19.29
N ARG A 82 -1.48 -9.43 18.92
CA ARG A 82 -2.80 -9.76 19.51
C ARG A 82 -3.22 -11.22 19.28
N LYS A 83 -2.66 -11.88 18.26
CA LYS A 83 -2.89 -13.30 17.95
C LYS A 83 -1.79 -14.23 18.47
N GLY A 84 -0.82 -13.72 19.24
CA GLY A 84 0.31 -14.50 19.76
C GLY A 84 1.35 -14.89 18.70
N HIS A 85 1.37 -14.22 17.54
CA HIS A 85 2.35 -14.45 16.48
C HIS A 85 3.47 -13.41 16.48
N LYS A 86 4.66 -13.81 16.01
CA LYS A 86 5.78 -12.89 15.76
C LYS A 86 5.52 -12.04 14.51
N THR A 87 5.98 -10.79 14.51
CA THR A 87 5.88 -9.87 13.37
C THR A 87 6.51 -10.44 12.10
N VAL A 88 7.70 -11.02 12.21
CA VAL A 88 8.33 -11.74 11.10
C VAL A 88 7.93 -13.21 11.20
N SER A 89 6.87 -13.57 10.49
CA SER A 89 6.37 -14.95 10.40
C SER A 89 5.50 -15.13 9.15
N TRP A 90 5.25 -16.38 8.77
CA TRP A 90 4.36 -16.73 7.65
C TRP A 90 2.92 -16.24 7.81
N HIS A 91 2.51 -15.81 9.01
CA HIS A 91 1.20 -15.22 9.30
C HIS A 91 1.10 -13.74 8.89
N ASN A 92 2.24 -13.09 8.64
CA ASN A 92 2.30 -11.69 8.22
C ASN A 92 1.97 -11.60 6.73
N GLU A 93 0.84 -10.97 6.39
CA GLU A 93 0.40 -10.87 5.00
C GLU A 93 1.32 -9.96 4.16
N LEU A 94 1.97 -8.96 4.77
CA LEU A 94 2.87 -8.04 4.05
C LEU A 94 4.09 -8.76 3.49
N ILE A 95 4.61 -9.77 4.20
CA ILE A 95 5.74 -10.56 3.70
C ILE A 95 5.36 -11.21 2.37
N TRP A 96 4.20 -11.86 2.29
CA TRP A 96 3.71 -12.48 1.07
C TRP A 96 3.49 -11.47 -0.06
N TRP A 97 2.87 -10.33 0.26
CA TRP A 97 2.58 -9.33 -0.74
C TRP A 97 3.84 -8.67 -1.32
N TYR A 98 4.84 -8.37 -0.49
CA TYR A 98 6.11 -7.82 -0.96
C TYR A 98 6.99 -8.89 -1.61
N SER A 99 6.90 -10.17 -1.20
CA SER A 99 7.52 -11.28 -1.93
C SER A 99 6.95 -11.41 -3.35
N LEU A 100 5.64 -11.21 -3.53
CA LEU A 100 5.03 -11.17 -4.86
C LEU A 100 5.54 -9.98 -5.68
N SER A 101 5.62 -8.78 -5.10
CA SER A 101 6.22 -7.62 -5.80
C SER A 101 7.67 -7.90 -6.23
N ALA A 102 8.47 -8.51 -5.35
CA ALA A 102 9.85 -8.88 -5.64
C ALA A 102 9.95 -9.97 -6.73
N LEU A 103 9.05 -10.96 -6.72
CA LEU A 103 8.96 -11.99 -7.76
C LEU A 103 8.67 -11.38 -9.12
N VAL A 104 7.70 -10.45 -9.20
CA VAL A 104 7.34 -9.79 -10.46
C VAL A 104 8.48 -8.90 -10.95
N LEU A 105 9.12 -8.14 -10.05
CA LEU A 105 10.33 -7.39 -10.38
C LEU A 105 11.43 -8.31 -10.95
N ALA A 106 11.68 -9.46 -10.32
CA ALA A 106 12.66 -10.42 -10.80
C ALA A 106 12.26 -10.99 -12.18
N ALA A 107 10.99 -11.30 -12.40
CA ALA A 107 10.48 -11.79 -13.67
C ALA A 107 10.70 -10.77 -14.81
N PHE A 108 10.37 -9.50 -14.58
CA PHE A 108 10.65 -8.42 -15.54
C PHE A 108 12.15 -8.23 -15.79
N THR A 109 12.96 -8.34 -14.74
CA THR A 109 14.43 -8.22 -14.83
C THR A 109 15.04 -9.36 -15.65
N ILE A 110 14.57 -10.59 -15.46
CA ILE A 110 15.03 -11.77 -16.21
C ILE A 110 14.59 -11.67 -17.67
N ALA A 111 13.35 -11.26 -17.93
CA ALA A 111 12.79 -11.21 -19.28
C ALA A 111 13.35 -10.07 -20.14
N PHE A 112 13.61 -8.89 -19.55
CA PHE A 112 13.95 -7.68 -20.30
C PHE A 112 15.19 -6.95 -19.78
N GLY A 113 15.98 -7.60 -18.91
CA GLY A 113 17.16 -7.01 -18.29
C GLY A 113 16.83 -5.82 -17.38
N TRP A 114 17.81 -4.92 -17.23
CA TRP A 114 17.66 -3.73 -16.39
C TRP A 114 16.55 -2.78 -16.85
N LEU A 115 16.23 -2.77 -18.15
CA LEU A 115 15.11 -1.98 -18.69
C LEU A 115 13.75 -2.51 -18.20
N GLY A 116 13.60 -3.83 -18.07
CA GLY A 116 12.41 -4.44 -17.47
C GLY A 116 12.23 -4.04 -16.01
N ALA A 117 13.32 -4.06 -15.24
CA ALA A 117 13.32 -3.62 -13.86
C ALA A 117 12.92 -2.13 -13.75
N ALA A 118 13.55 -1.27 -14.55
CA ALA A 118 13.26 0.16 -14.59
C ALA A 118 11.81 0.44 -15.00
N PHE A 119 11.28 -0.28 -16.00
CA PHE A 119 9.89 -0.18 -16.41
C PHE A 119 8.94 -0.57 -15.28
N PHE A 120 9.15 -1.73 -14.65
CA PHE A 120 8.29 -2.22 -13.56
C PHE A 120 8.28 -1.27 -12.35
N LEU A 121 9.43 -0.73 -11.97
CA LEU A 121 9.53 0.25 -10.88
C LEU A 121 8.92 1.59 -11.27
N GLY A 122 9.15 2.06 -12.50
CA GLY A 122 8.59 3.31 -13.01
C GLY A 122 7.06 3.29 -13.08
N GLN A 123 6.47 2.22 -13.64
CA GLN A 123 5.01 2.07 -13.68
C GLN A 123 4.41 1.92 -12.27
N SER A 124 5.10 1.21 -11.36
CA SER A 124 4.66 1.09 -9.96
C SER A 124 4.60 2.46 -9.30
N PHE A 125 5.66 3.26 -9.49
CA PHE A 125 5.75 4.62 -8.96
C PHE A 125 4.60 5.50 -9.45
N ILE A 126 4.32 5.49 -10.76
CA ILE A 126 3.19 6.24 -11.33
C ILE A 126 1.86 5.75 -10.73
N ALA A 127 1.66 4.43 -10.66
CA ALA A 127 0.39 3.86 -10.22
C ALA A 127 0.06 4.19 -8.75
N PHE A 128 1.01 4.02 -7.82
CA PHE A 128 0.74 4.37 -6.42
C PHE A 128 0.70 5.89 -6.20
N THR A 129 1.46 6.67 -6.98
CA THR A 129 1.38 8.14 -6.92
C THR A 129 -0.01 8.63 -7.33
N LEU A 130 -0.58 8.07 -8.39
CA LEU A 130 -1.95 8.39 -8.81
C LEU A 130 -2.98 8.03 -7.74
N LEU A 131 -2.80 6.90 -7.06
CA LEU A 131 -3.66 6.49 -5.95
C LEU A 131 -3.60 7.52 -4.80
N GLU A 132 -2.41 7.97 -4.42
CA GLU A 132 -2.27 8.99 -3.37
C GLU A 132 -2.76 10.38 -3.78
N ILE A 133 -2.66 10.74 -5.06
CA ILE A 133 -3.28 11.97 -5.58
C ILE A 133 -4.80 11.91 -5.41
N VAL A 134 -5.42 10.76 -5.65
CA VAL A 134 -6.86 10.58 -5.40
C VAL A 134 -7.17 10.77 -3.92
N ASN A 135 -6.42 10.11 -3.01
CA ASN A 135 -6.58 10.32 -1.57
C ASN A 135 -6.45 11.80 -1.17
N TYR A 136 -5.45 12.50 -1.71
CA TYR A 136 -5.23 13.93 -1.47
C TYR A 136 -6.47 14.76 -1.86
N ILE A 137 -7.07 14.49 -3.01
CA ILE A 137 -8.23 15.23 -3.51
C ILE A 137 -9.49 14.88 -2.71
N GLU A 138 -9.70 13.60 -2.40
CA GLU A 138 -10.89 13.12 -1.68
C GLU A 138 -10.90 13.57 -0.21
N HIS A 139 -9.72 13.75 0.38
CA HIS A 139 -9.53 14.10 1.79
C HIS A 139 -8.73 15.39 1.95
N TYR A 140 -9.02 16.40 1.13
CA TYR A 140 -8.40 17.71 1.26
C TYR A 140 -9.03 18.55 2.36
N GLY A 141 -8.21 18.97 3.33
CA GLY A 141 -8.55 19.99 4.33
C GLY A 141 -9.36 19.46 5.50
#